data_AF-A0A9W6EPL0-F1
#
_entry.id   AF-A0A9W6EPL0-F1
#
_cell.length_a   1.000
_cell.length_b   1.000
_cell.length_c   1.000
_cell.angle_alpha   90.00
_cell.angle_beta   90.00
_cell.angle_gamma   90.00
#
_symmetry.space_group_name_H-M   'P 1'
#
loop_
_entity.id
_entity.type
_entity.pdbx_description
1 polymer ?
#
loop_
_entity_poly.entity_id
_entity_poly.type
_entity_poly.pdbx_seq_one_letter_code
_entity_poly.pdbx_strand_id
1 'polypeptide(L)'
;MLTCEGIVDYIHKWNSDAFATSSSTGLDARIPLVVHQALTKLLRTQNADGSWGPRSSLEETSYATLAIKRLLTLPFRGELRDASLTAIEQAESYLRYTCSRGYISIRERLWIDKTLYSIETVSRSYIISATLAPTPNIQASETLGGLFNIPGSVIQKQGNFLRTLPSFSHIPSWVLEASVREGYMIIDELRKIDFFSQRAKLSEEYLLYCASCFVASNYKGSYFLSTGYLLMVLRITVATYQLDTFVDHQVINFSSLELDELEDFIQKKLHTGRCLSTGPDATHELNECNGEQHARVKEAKAMFLSFMNFVLTDTTGPVSTYNKLNLRSELRSALLAQIGHIRSSKGLAHEGVDLHDQIGKTTFFSWLRGPASDNVLYPVVLKYMILHMGMSQAQQDDDVFRTPEEQYIVEDFCRHAAAGVRLWNDYGSIERDKAEGVLNSIDVLNLSSSRPLANGITGDTLDRHCKVVSLKKMAHYENRHVRLCLEQLETVLQENDAHRASSIMSRLHMHATVTQVWAEMYSLRQFSAASPQTSSKKIGITGSATLPPLRPAWGGDRSA
;
A
#
# COMPACT_ATOMS: atom_id res chain seq x y z
N MET A 1 15.98 4.67 -23.71
CA MET A 1 15.79 4.97 -25.14
C MET A 1 15.80 3.70 -25.97
N LEU A 2 16.94 3.02 -26.20
CA LEU A 2 16.99 1.79 -27.02
C LEU A 2 16.01 0.68 -26.56
N THR A 3 15.85 0.48 -25.25
CA THR A 3 14.85 -0.47 -24.71
C THR A 3 13.42 -0.09 -25.11
N CYS A 4 13.09 1.21 -25.08
CA CYS A 4 11.77 1.70 -25.51
C CYS A 4 11.58 1.50 -27.01
N GLU A 5 12.62 1.73 -27.82
CA GLU A 5 12.59 1.47 -29.27
C GLU A 5 12.34 -0.01 -29.57
N GLY A 6 13.12 -0.91 -28.97
CA GLY A 6 12.96 -2.34 -29.17
C GLY A 6 11.58 -2.86 -28.75
N ILE A 7 11.05 -2.39 -27.63
CA ILE A 7 9.70 -2.80 -27.16
C ILE A 7 8.62 -2.25 -28.10
N VAL A 8 8.72 -0.99 -28.53
CA VAL A 8 7.74 -0.39 -29.46
C VAL A 8 7.79 -1.09 -30.82
N ASP A 9 8.98 -1.40 -31.33
CA ASP A 9 9.17 -2.18 -32.57
C ASP A 9 8.54 -3.56 -32.47
N TYR A 10 8.74 -4.22 -31.32
CA TYR A 10 8.15 -5.52 -31.05
C TYR A 10 6.61 -5.45 -31.06
N ILE A 11 6.02 -4.45 -30.39
CA ILE A 11 4.55 -4.27 -30.37
C ILE A 11 4.01 -3.99 -31.77
N HIS A 12 4.67 -3.14 -32.56
CA HIS A 12 4.22 -2.84 -33.93
C HIS A 12 4.31 -4.06 -34.85
N LYS A 13 5.40 -4.84 -34.77
CA LYS A 13 5.55 -6.10 -35.52
C LYS A 13 4.53 -7.15 -35.10
N TRP A 14 4.20 -7.21 -33.81
CA TRP A 14 3.12 -8.06 -33.31
C TRP A 14 1.75 -7.63 -33.86
N ASN A 15 1.44 -6.34 -33.83
CA ASN A 15 0.18 -5.80 -34.35
C ASN A 15 0.04 -5.94 -35.88
N SER A 16 1.15 -6.05 -36.62
CA SER A 16 1.14 -6.28 -38.07
C SER A 16 1.21 -7.77 -38.46
N ASP A 17 0.98 -8.69 -37.52
CA ASP A 17 1.09 -10.15 -37.71
C ASP A 17 2.44 -10.62 -38.28
N ALA A 18 3.52 -9.86 -38.11
CA ALA A 18 4.82 -10.18 -38.70
C ALA A 18 5.51 -11.40 -38.02
N PHE A 19 4.96 -11.89 -36.90
CA PHE A 19 5.44 -13.05 -36.15
C PHE A 19 4.63 -14.34 -36.38
N ALA A 20 3.78 -14.39 -37.41
CA ALA A 20 2.78 -15.44 -37.67
C ALA A 20 3.30 -16.91 -37.83
N THR A 21 4.57 -17.20 -37.56
CA THR A 21 5.15 -18.56 -37.69
C THR A 21 5.53 -19.26 -36.39
N SER A 22 5.36 -18.65 -35.20
CA SER A 22 5.60 -19.38 -33.95
C SER A 22 4.59 -19.06 -32.84
N SER A 23 3.60 -19.93 -32.72
CA SER A 23 2.58 -20.03 -31.66
C SER A 23 1.60 -18.86 -31.53
N SER A 24 0.33 -19.22 -31.43
CA SER A 24 -0.85 -18.37 -31.20
C SER A 24 -0.91 -17.72 -29.81
N THR A 25 0.21 -17.24 -29.29
CA THR A 25 0.26 -16.62 -27.96
C THR A 25 0.05 -15.11 -28.09
N GLY A 26 -1.00 -14.59 -27.43
CA GLY A 26 -1.23 -13.15 -27.34
C GLY A 26 -0.04 -12.43 -26.69
N LEU A 27 0.05 -11.11 -26.92
CA LEU A 27 1.08 -10.28 -26.30
C LEU A 27 1.03 -10.43 -24.77
N ASP A 28 2.17 -10.69 -24.15
CA ASP A 28 2.28 -10.79 -22.69
C ASP A 28 1.82 -9.47 -22.02
N ALA A 29 0.88 -9.57 -21.07
CA ALA A 29 0.31 -8.42 -20.36
C ALA A 29 1.36 -7.57 -19.61
N ARG A 30 2.55 -8.12 -19.33
CA ARG A 30 3.68 -7.39 -18.75
C ARG A 30 4.26 -6.35 -19.70
N ILE A 31 4.11 -6.53 -21.01
CA ILE A 31 4.66 -5.62 -22.02
C ILE A 31 3.99 -4.24 -21.97
N PRO A 32 2.65 -4.10 -22.10
CA PRO A 32 2.00 -2.79 -21.99
C PRO A 32 2.24 -2.14 -20.62
N LEU A 33 2.36 -2.93 -19.55
CA LEU A 33 2.73 -2.43 -18.22
C LEU A 33 4.13 -1.81 -18.20
N VAL A 34 5.15 -2.48 -18.75
CA VAL A 34 6.52 -1.96 -18.81
C VAL A 34 6.59 -0.68 -19.66
N VAL A 35 5.84 -0.61 -20.77
CA VAL A 35 5.75 0.60 -21.59
C VAL A 35 5.15 1.76 -20.79
N HIS A 36 4.04 1.52 -20.08
CA HIS A 36 3.39 2.51 -19.22
C HIS A 36 4.32 3.01 -18.11
N GLN A 37 5.03 2.10 -17.44
CA GLN A 37 5.99 2.42 -16.39
C GLN A 37 7.20 3.20 -16.93
N ALA A 38 7.71 2.82 -18.11
CA ALA A 38 8.82 3.52 -18.76
C ALA A 38 8.44 4.96 -19.11
N LEU A 39 7.26 5.18 -19.71
CA LEU A 39 6.76 6.51 -20.01
C LEU A 39 6.60 7.33 -18.72
N THR A 40 5.90 6.79 -17.73
CA THR A 40 5.64 7.49 -16.47
C THR A 40 6.94 7.86 -15.76
N LYS A 41 7.92 6.95 -15.72
CA LYS A 41 9.24 7.23 -15.14
C LYS A 41 9.95 8.36 -15.88
N LEU A 42 9.98 8.34 -17.22
CA LEU A 42 10.60 9.41 -18.01
C LEU A 42 9.98 10.77 -17.68
N LEU A 43 8.65 10.87 -17.62
CA LEU A 43 7.97 12.13 -17.28
C LEU A 43 8.24 12.58 -15.84
N ARG A 44 8.28 11.65 -14.88
CA ARG A 44 8.50 11.95 -13.46
C ARG A 44 9.94 12.37 -13.14
N THR A 45 10.91 12.01 -13.99
CA THR A 45 12.32 12.35 -13.80
C THR A 45 12.78 13.52 -14.64
N GLN A 46 11.87 14.23 -15.33
CA GLN A 46 12.22 15.45 -16.02
C GLN A 46 12.53 16.56 -15.00
N ASN A 47 13.62 17.27 -15.20
CA ASN A 47 13.99 18.43 -14.41
C ASN A 47 13.06 19.62 -14.72
N ALA A 48 13.00 20.60 -13.82
CA ALA A 48 12.14 21.77 -13.97
C ALA A 48 12.47 22.65 -15.20
N ASP A 49 13.70 22.57 -15.72
CA ASP A 49 14.15 23.25 -16.94
C ASP A 49 13.82 22.50 -18.23
N GLY A 50 13.17 21.33 -18.13
CA GLY A 50 12.83 20.46 -19.26
C GLY A 50 13.90 19.42 -19.61
N SER A 51 15.05 19.44 -18.93
CA SER A 51 16.15 18.49 -19.17
C SER A 51 15.99 17.17 -18.41
N TRP A 52 16.88 16.21 -18.67
CA TRP A 52 17.06 14.99 -17.88
C TRP A 52 18.50 14.85 -17.37
N GLY A 53 18.65 14.02 -16.35
CA GLY A 53 19.93 13.72 -15.73
C GLY A 53 20.25 14.66 -14.56
N PRO A 54 21.15 14.24 -13.65
CA PRO A 54 21.45 14.98 -12.42
C PRO A 54 22.13 16.34 -12.64
N ARG A 55 22.59 16.61 -13.86
CA ARG A 55 23.30 17.84 -14.25
C ARG A 55 22.71 18.48 -15.50
N SER A 56 21.45 18.22 -15.80
CA SER A 56 20.78 18.68 -17.02
C SER A 56 21.60 18.31 -18.27
N SER A 57 21.81 17.01 -18.52
CA SER A 57 22.63 16.56 -19.66
C SER A 57 21.87 16.71 -20.97
N LEU A 58 22.52 17.29 -21.98
CA LEU A 58 22.01 17.37 -23.35
C LEU A 58 21.82 15.98 -23.94
N GLU A 59 22.77 15.07 -23.74
CA GLU A 59 22.72 13.71 -24.25
C GLU A 59 21.60 12.89 -23.58
N GLU A 60 21.48 12.92 -22.24
CA GLU A 60 20.37 12.26 -21.52
C GLU A 60 19.01 12.86 -21.88
N THR A 61 18.92 14.19 -22.03
CA THR A 61 17.70 14.86 -22.49
C THR A 61 17.30 14.41 -23.89
N SER A 62 18.27 14.26 -24.78
CA SER A 62 18.04 13.77 -26.14
C SER A 62 17.54 12.32 -26.13
N TYR A 63 18.12 11.47 -25.28
CA TYR A 63 17.66 10.08 -25.09
C TYR A 63 16.23 10.01 -24.56
N ALA A 64 15.90 10.79 -23.54
CA ALA A 64 14.56 10.83 -22.97
C ALA A 64 13.55 11.34 -24.00
N THR A 65 13.86 12.42 -24.71
CA THR A 65 12.99 12.99 -25.75
C THR A 65 12.68 11.99 -26.85
N LEU A 66 13.69 11.32 -27.40
CA LEU A 66 13.51 10.29 -28.42
C LEU A 66 12.72 9.09 -27.89
N ALA A 67 12.97 8.67 -26.65
CA ALA A 67 12.23 7.59 -26.01
C ALA A 67 10.74 7.95 -25.86
N ILE A 68 10.41 9.15 -25.38
CA ILE A 68 9.02 9.60 -25.24
C ILE A 68 8.36 9.69 -26.61
N LYS A 69 9.00 10.30 -27.61
CA LYS A 69 8.49 10.34 -28.98
C LYS A 69 8.23 8.94 -29.53
N ARG A 70 9.12 7.97 -29.28
CA ARG A 70 8.90 6.59 -29.70
C ARG A 70 7.72 5.95 -28.99
N LEU A 71 7.62 6.10 -27.67
CA LEU A 71 6.51 5.57 -26.86
C LEU A 71 5.17 6.18 -27.29
N LEU A 72 5.14 7.46 -27.66
CA LEU A 72 3.98 8.16 -28.20
C LEU A 72 3.60 7.75 -29.63
N THR A 73 4.21 6.70 -30.20
CA THR A 73 3.63 5.99 -31.36
C THR A 73 2.58 4.96 -30.93
N LEU A 74 2.48 4.65 -29.64
CA LEU A 74 1.47 3.79 -29.03
C LEU A 74 0.28 4.62 -28.50
N PRO A 75 -0.93 4.04 -28.41
CA PRO A 75 -2.18 4.78 -28.24
C PRO A 75 -2.44 5.24 -26.79
N PHE A 76 -1.49 5.94 -26.20
CA PHE A 76 -1.70 6.70 -24.97
C PHE A 76 -2.79 7.77 -25.19
N ARG A 77 -3.60 8.04 -24.18
CA ARG A 77 -4.74 8.98 -24.23
C ARG A 77 -4.82 9.76 -22.92
N GLY A 78 -5.64 10.82 -22.91
CA GLY A 78 -5.93 11.60 -21.71
C GLY A 78 -4.73 12.43 -21.25
N GLU A 79 -4.71 12.75 -19.96
CA GLU A 79 -3.75 13.68 -19.38
C GLU A 79 -2.31 13.16 -19.47
N LEU A 80 -2.13 11.83 -19.50
CA LEU A 80 -0.81 11.21 -19.66
C LEU A 80 -0.21 11.53 -21.04
N ARG A 81 -1.03 11.55 -22.10
CA ARG A 81 -0.56 11.94 -23.43
C ARG A 81 -0.22 13.42 -23.46
N ASP A 82 -1.08 14.26 -22.88
CA ASP A 82 -0.87 15.70 -22.86
C ASP A 82 0.41 16.07 -22.10
N ALA A 83 0.64 15.46 -20.93
CA ALA A 83 1.88 15.61 -20.17
C ALA A 83 3.11 15.17 -20.97
N SER A 84 2.99 14.13 -21.79
CA SER A 84 4.09 13.67 -22.65
C SER A 84 4.43 14.67 -23.76
N LEU A 85 3.41 15.31 -24.34
CA LEU A 85 3.61 16.36 -25.35
C LEU A 85 4.27 17.60 -24.73
N THR A 86 3.78 18.05 -23.58
CA THR A 86 4.41 19.14 -22.83
C THR A 86 5.86 18.84 -22.47
N ALA A 87 6.15 17.61 -22.03
CA ALA A 87 7.51 17.20 -21.71
C ALA A 87 8.44 17.28 -22.93
N ILE A 88 7.97 16.85 -24.11
CA ILE A 88 8.72 16.97 -25.37
C ILE A 88 8.99 18.45 -25.71
N GLU A 89 7.97 19.31 -25.62
CA GLU A 89 8.10 20.73 -25.94
C GLU A 89 9.12 21.44 -25.03
N GLN A 90 9.09 21.13 -23.74
CA GLN A 90 10.06 21.65 -22.77
C GLN A 90 11.48 21.14 -23.06
N ALA A 91 11.62 19.85 -23.36
CA ALA A 91 12.91 19.24 -23.71
C ALA A 91 13.53 19.87 -24.95
N GLU A 92 12.75 20.04 -26.01
CA GLU A 92 13.22 20.66 -27.25
C GLU A 92 13.59 22.13 -27.05
N SER A 93 12.82 22.85 -26.23
CA SER A 93 13.12 24.24 -25.87
C SER A 93 14.45 24.32 -25.13
N TYR A 94 14.69 23.43 -24.17
CA TYR A 94 15.94 23.31 -23.44
C TYR A 94 17.13 23.01 -24.37
N LEU A 95 16.99 22.01 -25.26
CA LEU A 95 18.04 21.63 -26.21
C LEU A 95 18.39 22.79 -27.16
N ARG A 96 17.38 23.42 -27.78
CA ARG A 96 17.58 24.55 -28.71
C ARG A 96 18.24 25.74 -28.00
N TYR A 97 17.75 26.10 -26.82
CA TYR A 97 18.31 27.21 -26.04
C TYR A 97 19.79 26.96 -25.70
N THR A 98 20.10 25.78 -25.17
CA THR A 98 21.46 25.46 -24.71
C THR A 98 22.44 25.32 -25.88
N CYS A 99 22.01 24.73 -27.00
CA CYS A 99 22.81 24.67 -28.23
C CYS A 99 23.08 26.06 -28.81
N SER A 100 22.11 26.97 -28.81
CA SER A 100 22.27 28.33 -29.35
C SER A 100 23.33 29.15 -28.60
N ARG A 101 23.59 28.81 -27.34
CA ARG A 101 24.59 29.45 -26.47
C ARG A 101 26.00 28.86 -26.62
N GLY A 102 26.19 27.85 -27.47
CA GLY A 102 27.48 27.18 -27.66
C GLY A 102 27.87 26.27 -26.50
N TYR A 103 26.95 25.95 -25.58
CA TYR A 103 27.19 25.04 -24.44
C TYR A 103 27.12 23.56 -24.86
N ILE A 104 27.67 23.18 -26.02
CA ILE A 104 27.96 21.76 -26.30
C ILE A 104 29.23 21.44 -25.49
N SER A 105 29.06 21.36 -24.18
CA SER A 105 30.16 21.26 -23.25
C SER A 105 30.68 19.83 -23.23
N ILE A 106 31.99 19.68 -23.43
CA ILE A 106 32.89 18.52 -23.21
C ILE A 106 32.81 17.92 -21.77
N ARG A 107 31.77 18.26 -20.98
CA ARG A 107 31.61 17.90 -19.56
C ARG A 107 30.69 16.70 -19.33
N GLU A 108 29.95 16.24 -20.34
CA GLU A 108 29.04 15.10 -20.20
C GLU A 108 29.79 13.78 -20.35
N ARG A 109 30.34 13.29 -19.23
CA ARG A 109 31.07 12.02 -19.19
C ARG A 109 30.12 10.88 -18.81
N LEU A 110 29.31 10.44 -19.77
CA LEU A 110 28.31 9.38 -19.58
C LEU A 110 28.82 7.98 -19.92
N TRP A 111 29.83 7.88 -20.78
CA TRP A 111 30.29 6.61 -21.31
C TRP A 111 31.36 6.01 -20.39
N ILE A 112 31.27 4.69 -20.16
CA ILE A 112 32.19 3.94 -19.31
C ILE A 112 33.10 3.10 -20.21
N ASP A 113 34.41 3.25 -20.02
CA ASP A 113 35.44 2.29 -20.46
C ASP A 113 36.45 2.17 -19.30
N LYS A 114 37.71 2.59 -19.47
CA LYS A 114 38.67 2.70 -18.36
C LYS A 114 38.34 3.83 -17.38
N THR A 115 37.72 4.89 -17.88
CA THR A 115 37.26 6.06 -17.13
C THR A 115 35.92 6.52 -17.69
N LEU A 116 35.29 7.51 -17.04
CA LEU A 116 34.14 8.20 -17.61
C LEU A 116 34.61 9.15 -18.73
N TYR A 117 34.01 9.02 -19.91
CA TYR A 117 34.34 9.84 -21.09
C TYR A 117 33.08 10.29 -21.86
N SER A 118 33.30 11.23 -22.79
CA SER A 118 32.27 11.82 -23.64
C SER A 118 32.55 11.50 -25.11
N ILE A 119 31.52 11.21 -25.90
CA ILE A 119 31.66 11.04 -27.34
C ILE A 119 30.88 12.17 -28.04
N GLU A 120 31.57 13.25 -28.41
CA GLU A 120 30.93 14.47 -28.94
C GLU A 120 30.05 14.18 -30.16
N THR A 121 30.55 13.40 -31.13
CA THR A 121 29.80 13.06 -32.35
C THR A 121 28.50 12.32 -32.02
N VAL A 122 28.53 11.43 -31.02
CA VAL A 122 27.34 10.69 -30.57
C VAL A 122 26.35 11.64 -29.92
N SER A 123 26.80 12.44 -28.96
CA SER A 123 25.97 13.46 -28.29
C SER A 123 25.30 14.40 -29.30
N ARG A 124 26.07 14.98 -30.23
CA ARG A 124 25.55 15.87 -31.28
C ARG A 124 24.54 15.17 -32.18
N SER A 125 24.78 13.92 -32.55
CA SER A 125 23.85 13.15 -33.38
C SER A 125 22.50 12.95 -32.67
N TYR A 126 22.52 12.65 -31.36
CA TYR A 126 21.29 12.49 -30.59
C TYR A 126 20.57 13.82 -30.36
N ILE A 127 21.28 14.92 -30.11
CA ILE A 127 20.69 16.26 -29.98
C ILE A 127 19.96 16.66 -31.28
N ILE A 128 20.63 16.49 -32.42
CA ILE A 128 20.03 16.76 -33.73
C ILE A 128 18.81 15.87 -33.94
N SER A 129 18.94 14.56 -33.68
CA SER A 129 17.85 13.61 -33.83
C SER A 129 16.64 13.96 -32.96
N ALA A 130 16.86 14.29 -31.68
CA ALA A 130 15.80 14.67 -30.75
C ALA A 130 15.06 15.94 -31.19
N THR A 131 15.80 16.92 -31.73
CA THR A 131 15.25 18.22 -32.16
C THR A 131 14.50 18.14 -33.49
N LEU A 132 14.92 17.24 -34.39
CA LEU A 132 14.35 17.10 -35.73
C LEU A 132 13.31 15.98 -35.85
N ALA A 133 13.33 14.97 -34.97
CA ALA A 133 12.35 13.88 -35.00
C ALA A 133 10.93 14.45 -34.84
N PRO A 134 9.96 14.07 -35.70
CA PRO A 134 8.60 14.57 -35.58
C PRO A 134 7.95 14.03 -34.31
N THR A 135 7.12 14.86 -33.69
CA THR A 135 6.20 14.39 -32.65
C THR A 135 5.12 13.51 -33.29
N PRO A 136 4.94 12.25 -32.86
CA PRO A 136 4.02 11.35 -33.53
C PRO A 136 2.57 11.84 -33.44
N ASN A 137 1.86 11.75 -34.56
CA ASN A 137 0.41 11.86 -34.63
C ASN A 137 -0.16 10.47 -34.93
N ILE A 138 -0.86 9.87 -33.97
CA ILE A 138 -1.28 8.46 -34.05
C ILE A 138 -2.64 8.33 -34.71
N GLN A 139 -2.73 7.45 -35.70
CA GLN A 139 -3.96 6.74 -36.07
C GLN A 139 -3.81 5.29 -35.60
N ALA A 140 -4.39 4.95 -34.46
CA ALA A 140 -4.20 3.63 -33.85
C ALA A 140 -5.13 2.60 -34.49
N SER A 141 -4.63 1.39 -34.75
CA SER A 141 -5.49 0.24 -35.05
C SER A 141 -6.34 -0.10 -33.82
N GLU A 142 -7.47 -0.78 -34.05
CA GLU A 142 -8.36 -1.23 -32.97
C GLU A 142 -7.65 -2.20 -32.01
N THR A 143 -6.86 -3.14 -32.55
CA THR A 143 -6.06 -4.11 -31.77
C THR A 143 -5.07 -3.42 -30.84
N LEU A 144 -4.30 -2.46 -31.35
CA LEU A 144 -3.34 -1.68 -30.56
C LEU A 144 -4.06 -0.83 -29.52
N GLY A 145 -5.22 -0.26 -29.88
CA GLY A 145 -6.09 0.47 -28.98
C GLY A 145 -6.53 -0.38 -27.78
N GLY A 146 -6.90 -1.64 -28.01
CA GLY A 146 -7.32 -2.59 -26.99
C GLY A 146 -6.27 -2.86 -25.90
N LEU A 147 -4.99 -2.93 -26.26
CA LEU A 147 -3.89 -3.21 -25.31
C LEU A 147 -3.74 -2.16 -24.19
N PHE A 148 -4.07 -0.91 -24.51
CA PHE A 148 -3.98 0.23 -23.59
C PHE A 148 -5.36 0.77 -23.21
N ASN A 149 -6.42 0.05 -23.58
CA ASN A 149 -7.79 0.48 -23.35
C ASN A 149 -8.17 0.25 -21.89
N ILE A 150 -8.33 1.36 -21.17
CA ILE A 150 -8.84 1.35 -19.81
C ILE A 150 -10.11 2.22 -19.84
N PRO A 151 -11.24 1.72 -19.31
CA PRO A 151 -12.49 2.48 -19.37
C PRO A 151 -12.32 3.87 -18.78
N GLY A 152 -12.68 4.91 -19.53
CA GLY A 152 -12.54 6.30 -19.09
C GLY A 152 -13.32 6.60 -17.80
N SER A 153 -14.44 5.91 -17.58
CA SER A 153 -15.22 5.98 -16.34
C SER A 153 -14.44 5.48 -15.12
N VAL A 154 -13.63 4.42 -15.28
CA VAL A 154 -12.77 3.89 -14.22
C VAL A 154 -11.68 4.89 -13.88
N ILE A 155 -11.00 5.44 -14.91
CA ILE A 155 -9.97 6.48 -14.73
C ILE A 155 -10.55 7.70 -14.02
N GLN A 156 -11.71 8.18 -14.46
CA GLN A 156 -12.36 9.35 -13.87
C GLN A 156 -12.77 9.10 -12.42
N LYS A 157 -13.45 7.98 -12.14
CA LYS A 157 -13.92 7.65 -10.79
C LYS A 157 -12.76 7.50 -9.81
N GLN A 158 -11.77 6.68 -10.15
CA GLN A 158 -10.61 6.40 -9.30
C GLN A 158 -9.67 7.60 -9.19
N GLY A 159 -9.43 8.31 -10.29
CA GLY A 159 -8.61 9.52 -10.29
C GLY A 159 -9.24 10.63 -9.45
N ASN A 160 -10.56 10.82 -9.52
CA ASN A 160 -11.26 11.77 -8.66
C ASN A 160 -11.17 11.39 -7.19
N PHE A 161 -11.34 10.10 -6.87
CA PHE A 161 -11.14 9.61 -5.52
C PHE A 161 -9.72 9.94 -5.00
N LEU A 162 -8.66 9.61 -5.76
CA LEU A 162 -7.28 9.90 -5.36
C LEU A 162 -7.05 11.41 -5.13
N ARG A 163 -7.62 12.27 -5.97
CA ARG A 163 -7.54 13.74 -5.82
C ARG A 163 -8.18 14.26 -4.53
N THR A 164 -9.14 13.53 -3.94
CA THR A 164 -9.75 13.94 -2.67
C THR A 164 -8.86 13.67 -1.45
N LEU A 165 -7.84 12.83 -1.59
CA LEU A 165 -6.97 12.42 -0.50
C LEU A 165 -5.88 13.48 -0.26
N PRO A 166 -5.77 14.05 0.95
CA PRO A 166 -4.75 15.05 1.30
C PRO A 166 -3.32 14.64 0.93
N SER A 167 -2.98 13.35 1.03
CA SER A 167 -1.67 12.81 0.64
C SER A 167 -1.34 13.00 -0.84
N PHE A 168 -2.35 13.19 -1.70
CA PHE A 168 -2.19 13.35 -3.14
C PHE A 168 -2.62 14.71 -3.68
N SER A 169 -2.96 15.66 -2.81
CA SER A 169 -3.46 17.00 -3.19
C SER A 169 -2.51 17.81 -4.08
N HIS A 170 -1.21 17.62 -3.92
CA HIS A 170 -0.16 18.31 -4.70
C HIS A 170 0.38 17.47 -5.86
N ILE A 171 -0.15 16.27 -6.08
CA ILE A 171 0.31 15.39 -7.14
C ILE A 171 -0.37 15.80 -8.46
N PRO A 172 0.38 15.98 -9.55
CA PRO A 172 -0.21 16.34 -10.83
C PRO A 172 -1.27 15.31 -11.26
N SER A 173 -2.37 15.79 -11.84
CA SER A 173 -3.49 14.92 -12.19
C SER A 173 -3.12 13.80 -13.17
N TRP A 174 -2.19 14.05 -14.10
CA TRP A 174 -1.67 13.02 -15.02
C TRP A 174 -0.94 11.89 -14.29
N VAL A 175 -0.30 12.16 -13.14
CA VAL A 175 0.37 11.14 -12.33
C VAL A 175 -0.67 10.25 -11.66
N LEU A 176 -1.76 10.83 -11.16
CA LEU A 176 -2.87 10.07 -10.58
C LEU A 176 -3.59 9.23 -11.64
N GLU A 177 -3.79 9.78 -12.85
CA GLU A 177 -4.27 9.01 -13.99
C GLU A 177 -3.32 7.84 -14.29
N ALA A 178 -2.00 8.09 -14.35
CA ALA A 178 -1.02 7.04 -14.58
C ALA A 178 -1.04 5.96 -13.48
N SER A 179 -1.25 6.34 -12.22
CA SER A 179 -1.37 5.41 -11.10
C SER A 179 -2.59 4.51 -11.22
N VAL A 180 -3.74 5.06 -11.60
CA VAL A 180 -4.97 4.27 -11.83
C VAL A 180 -4.78 3.31 -12.99
N ARG A 181 -4.15 3.77 -14.07
CA ARG A 181 -3.92 2.93 -15.26
C ARG A 181 -3.05 1.72 -14.93
N GLU A 182 -1.95 1.92 -14.21
CA GLU A 182 -1.09 0.83 -13.76
C GLU A 182 -1.78 -0.06 -12.74
N GLY A 183 -2.51 0.52 -11.77
CA GLY A 183 -3.31 -0.23 -10.81
C GLY A 183 -4.30 -1.17 -11.50
N TYR A 184 -4.93 -0.72 -12.59
CA TYR A 184 -5.81 -1.53 -13.42
C TYR A 184 -5.06 -2.63 -14.17
N MET A 185 -3.86 -2.38 -14.67
CA MET A 185 -3.03 -3.39 -15.37
C MET A 185 -2.55 -4.51 -14.44
N ILE A 186 -2.39 -4.25 -13.13
CA ILE A 186 -1.91 -5.25 -12.17
C ILE A 186 -3.03 -5.93 -11.36
N ILE A 187 -4.28 -5.50 -11.53
CA ILE A 187 -5.41 -5.99 -10.71
C ILE A 187 -5.66 -7.49 -10.88
N ASP A 188 -5.37 -8.04 -12.06
CA ASP A 188 -5.51 -9.47 -12.36
C ASP A 188 -4.65 -10.35 -11.45
N GLU A 189 -3.47 -9.88 -11.06
CA GLU A 189 -2.62 -10.58 -10.11
C GLU A 189 -3.20 -10.61 -8.69
N LEU A 190 -4.04 -9.62 -8.35
CA LEU A 190 -4.76 -9.58 -7.08
C LEU A 190 -6.01 -10.46 -7.12
N ARG A 191 -6.66 -10.61 -8.28
CA ARG A 191 -7.82 -11.50 -8.46
C ARG A 191 -7.48 -12.97 -8.22
N LYS A 192 -6.21 -13.36 -8.45
CA LYS A 192 -5.69 -14.72 -8.19
C LYS A 192 -5.58 -15.03 -6.69
N ILE A 193 -5.65 -14.03 -5.82
CA ILE A 193 -5.59 -14.18 -4.37
C ILE A 193 -6.99 -14.50 -3.85
N ASP A 194 -7.29 -15.79 -3.71
CA ASP A 194 -8.52 -16.25 -3.07
C ASP A 194 -8.18 -17.30 -2.01
N PHE A 195 -7.70 -16.86 -0.84
CA PHE A 195 -7.45 -17.79 0.27
C PHE A 195 -8.78 -18.35 0.79
N PHE A 196 -9.83 -17.51 0.84
CA PHE A 196 -11.06 -17.77 1.59
C PHE A 196 -12.25 -18.28 0.78
N SER A 197 -12.06 -18.57 -0.51
CA SER A 197 -13.00 -19.27 -1.41
C SER A 197 -14.44 -18.75 -1.33
N GLN A 198 -14.80 -17.84 -2.23
CA GLN A 198 -16.18 -17.39 -2.51
C GLN A 198 -17.00 -16.71 -1.39
N ARG A 199 -16.63 -16.78 -0.10
CA ARG A 199 -17.45 -16.20 1.00
C ARG A 199 -17.11 -14.75 1.35
N ALA A 200 -15.92 -14.26 0.98
CA ALA A 200 -15.44 -12.91 1.28
C ALA A 200 -14.61 -12.32 0.13
N LYS A 201 -15.05 -12.52 -1.13
CA LYS A 201 -14.33 -11.95 -2.26
C LYS A 201 -14.43 -10.42 -2.22
N LEU A 202 -13.29 -9.75 -2.17
CA LEU A 202 -13.24 -8.30 -2.22
C LEU A 202 -13.85 -7.80 -3.53
N SER A 203 -14.56 -6.68 -3.45
CA SER A 203 -15.10 -6.06 -4.65
C SER A 203 -13.96 -5.65 -5.57
N GLU A 204 -14.20 -5.74 -6.88
CA GLU A 204 -13.23 -5.30 -7.88
C GLU A 204 -12.86 -3.82 -7.68
N GLU A 205 -13.84 -3.02 -7.26
CA GLU A 205 -13.63 -1.62 -6.90
C GLU A 205 -12.65 -1.46 -5.72
N TYR A 206 -12.76 -2.29 -4.69
CA TYR A 206 -11.84 -2.26 -3.54
C TYR A 206 -10.42 -2.67 -3.94
N LEU A 207 -10.26 -3.75 -4.72
CA LEU A 207 -8.96 -4.16 -5.23
C LEU A 207 -8.30 -3.07 -6.06
N LEU A 208 -9.08 -2.36 -6.87
CA LEU A 208 -8.58 -1.24 -7.66
C LEU A 208 -8.20 -0.03 -6.81
N TYR A 209 -8.95 0.29 -5.74
CA TYR A 209 -8.54 1.31 -4.77
C TYR A 209 -7.18 0.94 -4.16
N CYS A 210 -7.02 -0.31 -3.70
CA CYS A 210 -5.75 -0.78 -3.14
C CYS A 210 -4.60 -0.62 -4.13
N ALA A 211 -4.74 -1.18 -5.34
CA ALA A 211 -3.70 -1.11 -6.36
C ALA A 211 -3.35 0.34 -6.71
N SER A 212 -4.36 1.19 -6.93
CA SER A 212 -4.15 2.60 -7.32
C SER A 212 -3.47 3.41 -6.21
N CYS A 213 -3.84 3.21 -4.95
CA CYS A 213 -3.21 3.90 -3.81
C CYS A 213 -1.75 3.51 -3.62
N PHE A 214 -1.40 2.23 -3.81
CA PHE A 214 -0.01 1.76 -3.73
C PHE A 214 0.84 2.32 -4.87
N VAL A 215 0.33 2.29 -6.10
CA VAL A 215 1.03 2.87 -7.26
C VAL A 215 1.16 4.39 -7.12
N ALA A 216 0.11 5.09 -6.68
CA ALA A 216 0.16 6.54 -6.43
C ALA A 216 1.19 6.89 -5.34
N SER A 217 1.28 6.09 -4.29
CA SER A 217 2.30 6.25 -3.24
C SER A 217 3.71 6.03 -3.78
N ASN A 218 3.90 5.05 -4.67
CA ASN A 218 5.18 4.79 -5.35
C ASN A 218 5.61 5.97 -6.24
N TYR A 219 4.67 6.55 -6.99
CA TYR A 219 4.94 7.68 -7.89
C TYR A 219 5.06 9.03 -7.19
N LYS A 220 4.34 9.23 -6.08
CA LYS A 220 4.44 10.43 -5.24
C LYS A 220 5.88 10.68 -4.81
N GLY A 221 6.55 9.66 -4.29
CA GLY A 221 7.94 9.77 -3.85
C GLY A 221 8.98 9.52 -4.95
N SER A 222 8.55 9.28 -6.20
CA SER A 222 9.43 8.90 -7.31
C SER A 222 10.36 7.73 -6.94
N TYR A 223 9.85 6.77 -6.17
CA TYR A 223 10.63 5.61 -5.70
C TYR A 223 10.85 4.57 -6.80
N PHE A 224 9.88 4.45 -7.72
CA PHE A 224 9.89 3.50 -8.83
C PHE A 224 10.21 2.05 -8.41
N LEU A 225 9.64 1.63 -7.27
CA LEU A 225 9.74 0.24 -6.81
C LEU A 225 9.15 -0.71 -7.87
N SER A 226 9.74 -1.90 -7.99
CA SER A 226 9.37 -2.86 -9.03
C SER A 226 7.94 -3.37 -8.86
N THR A 227 7.29 -3.74 -9.97
CA THR A 227 5.97 -4.38 -9.95
C THR A 227 5.94 -5.61 -9.03
N GLY A 228 7.01 -6.41 -9.03
CA GLY A 228 7.12 -7.58 -8.15
C GLY A 228 7.06 -7.19 -6.67
N TYR A 229 7.74 -6.11 -6.28
CA TYR A 229 7.67 -5.59 -4.91
C TYR A 229 6.26 -5.05 -4.58
N LEU A 230 5.66 -4.25 -5.48
CA LEU A 230 4.30 -3.73 -5.26
C LEU A 230 3.27 -4.85 -5.09
N LEU A 231 3.31 -5.86 -5.98
CA LEU A 231 2.44 -7.02 -5.90
C LEU A 231 2.66 -7.83 -4.64
N MET A 232 3.90 -7.99 -4.18
CA MET A 232 4.22 -8.66 -2.93
C MET A 232 3.55 -7.97 -1.74
N VAL A 233 3.69 -6.64 -1.58
CA VAL A 233 3.04 -5.92 -0.47
C VAL A 233 1.51 -5.93 -0.63
N LEU A 234 1.01 -5.65 -1.84
CA LEU A 234 -0.44 -5.68 -2.11
C LEU A 234 -1.06 -7.04 -1.79
N ARG A 235 -0.37 -8.14 -2.11
CA ARG A 235 -0.85 -9.50 -1.86
C ARG A 235 -1.04 -9.76 -0.37
N ILE A 236 -0.05 -9.42 0.46
CA ILE A 236 -0.17 -9.59 1.92
C ILE A 236 -1.23 -8.65 2.51
N THR A 237 -1.33 -7.40 2.05
CA THR A 237 -2.38 -6.46 2.51
C THR A 237 -3.79 -6.93 2.17
N VAL A 238 -3.99 -7.51 0.97
CA VAL A 238 -5.27 -8.12 0.58
C VAL A 238 -5.55 -9.36 1.44
N ALA A 239 -4.55 -10.20 1.68
CA ALA A 239 -4.68 -11.39 2.50
C ALA A 239 -5.09 -11.06 3.94
N THR A 240 -4.47 -10.04 4.55
CA THR A 240 -4.80 -9.60 5.92
C THR A 240 -6.22 -9.07 6.00
N TYR A 241 -6.70 -8.34 5.00
CA TYR A 241 -8.08 -7.88 4.95
C TYR A 241 -9.08 -9.04 4.81
N GLN A 242 -8.77 -10.03 3.96
CA GLN A 242 -9.62 -11.22 3.83
C GLN A 242 -9.69 -12.02 5.14
N LEU A 243 -8.56 -12.14 5.85
CA LEU A 243 -8.53 -12.76 7.17
C LEU A 243 -9.38 -11.99 8.17
N ASP A 244 -9.19 -10.67 8.28
CA ASP A 244 -9.97 -9.79 9.16
C ASP A 244 -11.49 -9.95 8.92
N THR A 245 -11.91 -9.90 7.65
CA THR A 245 -13.29 -10.11 7.23
C THR A 245 -13.81 -11.51 7.62
N PHE A 246 -12.98 -12.55 7.47
CA PHE A 246 -13.34 -13.91 7.88
C PHE A 246 -13.53 -14.02 9.40
N VAL A 247 -12.63 -13.41 10.17
CA VAL A 247 -12.70 -13.40 11.63
C VAL A 247 -13.96 -12.68 12.10
N ASP A 248 -14.23 -11.48 11.56
CA ASP A 248 -15.38 -10.65 11.93
C ASP A 248 -16.73 -11.28 11.56
N HIS A 249 -16.81 -12.07 10.49
CA HIS A 249 -18.09 -12.67 10.06
C HIS A 249 -18.32 -14.09 10.56
N GLN A 250 -17.26 -14.89 10.74
CA GLN A 250 -17.41 -16.32 11.07
C GLN A 250 -16.94 -16.63 12.48
N VAL A 251 -15.72 -16.21 12.82
CA VAL A 251 -15.08 -16.59 14.09
C VAL A 251 -15.69 -15.84 15.27
N ILE A 252 -16.20 -14.62 15.07
CA ILE A 252 -16.86 -13.84 16.13
C ILE A 252 -18.00 -14.61 16.82
N ASN A 253 -18.64 -15.56 16.12
CA ASN A 253 -19.77 -16.35 16.62
C ASN A 253 -19.37 -17.64 17.36
N PHE A 254 -18.06 -17.89 17.57
CA PHE A 254 -17.56 -19.09 18.23
C PHE A 254 -17.73 -19.02 19.75
N SER A 255 -18.12 -20.11 20.39
CA SER A 255 -18.15 -20.24 21.85
C SER A 255 -16.74 -20.16 22.46
N SER A 256 -16.64 -19.94 23.77
CA SER A 256 -15.33 -19.89 24.46
C SER A 256 -14.49 -21.14 24.22
N LEU A 257 -15.11 -22.33 24.26
CA LEU A 257 -14.42 -23.60 24.01
C LEU A 257 -13.85 -23.69 22.59
N GLU A 258 -14.60 -23.21 21.60
CA GLU A 258 -14.14 -23.22 20.20
C GLU A 258 -13.03 -22.20 19.95
N LEU A 259 -13.05 -21.06 20.65
CA LEU A 259 -11.96 -20.08 20.63
C LEU A 259 -10.71 -20.65 21.30
N ASP A 260 -10.85 -21.39 22.41
CA ASP A 260 -9.72 -22.07 23.08
C ASP A 260 -9.10 -23.14 22.16
N GLU A 261 -9.94 -23.93 21.47
CA GLU A 261 -9.49 -24.95 20.52
C GLU A 261 -8.73 -24.35 19.32
N LEU A 262 -9.16 -23.17 18.85
CA LEU A 262 -8.49 -22.44 17.77
C LEU A 262 -7.20 -21.77 18.26
N GLU A 263 -7.21 -21.23 19.48
CA GLU A 263 -6.03 -20.66 20.11
C GLU A 263 -4.91 -21.69 20.26
N ASP A 264 -5.21 -22.84 20.86
CA ASP A 264 -4.26 -23.95 21.02
C ASP A 264 -3.68 -24.40 19.68
N PHE A 265 -4.51 -24.44 18.64
CA PHE A 265 -4.07 -24.76 17.29
C PHE A 265 -3.05 -23.73 16.76
N ILE A 266 -3.35 -22.43 16.87
CA ILE A 266 -2.44 -21.34 16.47
C ILE A 266 -1.13 -21.45 17.28
N GLN A 267 -1.24 -21.67 18.59
CA GLN A 267 -0.08 -21.78 19.47
C GLN A 267 0.81 -22.97 19.10
N LYS A 268 0.23 -24.16 18.81
CA LYS A 268 0.95 -25.37 18.38
C LYS A 268 1.63 -25.14 17.03
N LYS A 269 0.93 -24.55 16.06
CA LYS A 269 1.47 -24.34 14.70
C LYS A 269 2.53 -23.26 14.60
N LEU A 270 2.48 -22.25 15.45
CA LEU A 270 3.42 -21.12 15.49
C LEU A 270 4.39 -21.16 16.67
N HIS A 271 4.56 -22.31 17.33
CA HIS A 271 5.54 -22.45 18.41
C HIS A 271 6.96 -22.15 17.90
N THR A 272 7.74 -21.41 18.69
CA THR A 272 9.09 -20.93 18.37
C THR A 272 10.18 -21.60 19.22
N GLY A 273 9.84 -22.54 20.10
CA GLY A 273 10.81 -23.30 20.90
C GLY A 273 11.62 -24.28 20.05
N ARG A 274 12.93 -24.38 20.31
CA ARG A 274 13.79 -25.46 19.80
C ARG A 274 13.25 -26.80 20.27
N CYS A 275 12.68 -27.61 19.37
CA CYS A 275 12.57 -29.05 19.57
C CYS A 275 13.20 -29.77 18.39
N LEU A 276 14.33 -30.42 18.68
CA LEU A 276 14.88 -31.52 17.92
C LEU A 276 13.94 -32.71 18.07
N SER A 277 13.09 -32.93 17.08
CA SER A 277 12.52 -34.26 16.84
C SER A 277 12.03 -34.34 15.40
N THR A 278 12.90 -34.90 14.56
CA THR A 278 12.52 -35.55 13.31
C THR A 278 11.54 -36.68 13.62
N GLY A 279 10.31 -36.53 13.15
CA GLY A 279 9.31 -37.59 13.09
C GLY A 279 8.39 -37.33 11.91
N PRO A 280 8.21 -38.28 10.97
CA PRO A 280 7.32 -38.11 9.84
C PRO A 280 5.90 -38.45 10.29
N ASP A 281 5.10 -37.46 10.69
CA ASP A 281 3.64 -37.61 10.75
C ASP A 281 2.97 -36.24 10.90
N ALA A 282 2.74 -35.57 9.76
CA ALA A 282 1.96 -34.32 9.69
C ALA A 282 0.63 -34.49 8.93
N THR A 283 0.26 -35.71 8.56
CA THR A 283 -0.90 -35.99 7.68
C THR A 283 -2.02 -36.80 8.31
N HIS A 284 -1.92 -37.25 9.56
CA HIS A 284 -2.93 -38.15 10.15
C HIS A 284 -3.79 -37.61 11.32
N GLU A 285 -3.61 -36.39 11.83
CA GLU A 285 -4.43 -35.83 12.92
C GLU A 285 -5.65 -35.01 12.44
N LEU A 286 -6.47 -35.54 11.53
CA LEU A 286 -7.75 -34.91 11.14
C LEU A 286 -8.98 -35.80 11.31
N ASN A 287 -8.86 -36.93 11.99
CA ASN A 287 -9.96 -37.86 12.22
C ASN A 287 -10.50 -37.83 13.66
N GLU A 288 -11.85 -37.85 13.71
CA GLU A 288 -12.77 -38.11 14.81
C GLU A 288 -13.21 -36.94 15.73
N CYS A 289 -14.36 -36.35 15.38
CA CYS A 289 -15.59 -36.40 16.21
C CYS A 289 -16.77 -35.79 15.42
N ASN A 290 -17.90 -36.52 15.33
CA ASN A 290 -19.08 -36.12 14.57
C ASN A 290 -19.96 -35.13 15.36
N GLY A 291 -19.99 -33.89 14.90
CA GLY A 291 -20.95 -32.84 15.29
C GLY A 291 -20.73 -31.58 14.45
N GLU A 292 -21.79 -30.87 14.06
CA GLU A 292 -21.73 -29.62 13.29
C GLU A 292 -20.80 -28.56 13.93
N GLN A 293 -20.66 -28.57 15.26
CA GLN A 293 -19.73 -27.69 16.00
C GLN A 293 -18.26 -27.92 15.65
N HIS A 294 -17.83 -29.14 15.34
CA HIS A 294 -16.46 -29.38 14.90
C HIS A 294 -16.22 -29.02 13.44
N ALA A 295 -17.25 -29.02 12.58
CA ALA A 295 -17.08 -28.71 11.16
C ALA A 295 -16.62 -27.25 10.96
N ARG A 296 -17.24 -26.29 11.65
CA ARG A 296 -16.87 -24.87 11.55
C ARG A 296 -15.50 -24.55 12.16
N VAL A 297 -15.14 -25.20 13.27
CA VAL A 297 -13.80 -25.05 13.88
C VAL A 297 -12.74 -25.67 12.99
N LYS A 298 -13.00 -26.84 12.40
CA LYS A 298 -12.11 -27.48 11.41
C LYS A 298 -11.91 -26.60 10.19
N GLU A 299 -12.98 -25.98 9.69
CA GLU A 299 -12.91 -25.00 8.61
C GLU A 299 -12.03 -23.80 9.01
N ALA A 300 -12.29 -23.18 10.16
CA ALA A 300 -11.46 -22.08 10.66
C ALA A 300 -9.99 -22.46 10.80
N LYS A 301 -9.68 -23.64 11.36
CA LYS A 301 -8.29 -24.14 11.44
C LYS A 301 -7.65 -24.27 10.06
N ALA A 302 -8.37 -24.79 9.05
CA ALA A 302 -7.87 -24.87 7.69
C ALA A 302 -7.61 -23.47 7.09
N MET A 303 -8.50 -22.50 7.37
CA MET A 303 -8.35 -21.12 6.92
C MET A 303 -7.13 -20.43 7.52
N PHE A 304 -7.00 -20.49 8.85
CA PHE A 304 -5.83 -19.97 9.54
C PHE A 304 -4.54 -20.66 9.07
N LEU A 305 -4.57 -21.98 8.82
CA LEU A 305 -3.41 -22.71 8.28
C LEU A 305 -3.04 -22.25 6.87
N SER A 306 -4.03 -22.02 6.01
CA SER A 306 -3.80 -21.49 4.66
C SER A 306 -3.13 -20.12 4.71
N PHE A 307 -3.62 -19.22 5.57
CA PHE A 307 -3.02 -17.91 5.77
C PHE A 307 -1.60 -18.00 6.36
N MET A 308 -1.40 -18.82 7.40
CA MET A 308 -0.07 -19.06 7.98
C MET A 308 0.91 -19.58 6.94
N ASN A 309 0.49 -20.54 6.13
CA ASN A 309 1.30 -21.07 5.04
C ASN A 309 1.61 -19.97 4.04
N PHE A 310 0.64 -19.19 3.59
CA PHE A 310 0.90 -18.07 2.67
C PHE A 310 1.97 -17.11 3.20
N VAL A 311 1.85 -16.66 4.45
CA VAL A 311 2.81 -15.73 5.07
C VAL A 311 4.20 -16.36 5.21
N LEU A 312 4.28 -17.67 5.48
CA LEU A 312 5.53 -18.36 5.79
C LEU A 312 6.13 -19.15 4.61
N THR A 313 5.43 -19.35 3.49
CA THR A 313 5.89 -20.18 2.35
C THR A 313 7.19 -19.64 1.76
N ASP A 314 7.31 -18.31 1.68
CA ASP A 314 8.47 -17.63 1.11
C ASP A 314 9.67 -17.58 2.07
N THR A 315 9.59 -18.21 3.25
CA THR A 315 10.69 -18.24 4.24
C THR A 315 11.75 -19.31 3.95
N THR A 316 11.60 -20.09 2.88
CA THR A 316 12.56 -21.15 2.50
C THR A 316 13.84 -20.61 1.86
N GLY A 317 13.86 -19.34 1.45
CA GLY A 317 15.04 -18.66 0.90
C GLY A 317 16.17 -18.43 1.93
N PRO A 318 17.37 -18.00 1.46
CA PRO A 318 18.56 -17.76 2.29
C PRO A 318 18.47 -16.43 3.06
N VAL A 319 17.41 -16.22 3.83
CA VAL A 319 17.26 -15.07 4.74
C VAL A 319 17.72 -15.44 6.14
N SER A 320 18.20 -14.45 6.89
CA SER A 320 18.58 -14.62 8.28
C SER A 320 17.51 -15.32 9.12
N THR A 321 17.97 -16.15 10.05
CA THR A 321 17.10 -16.86 10.99
C THR A 321 16.31 -15.87 11.86
N TYR A 322 16.91 -14.71 12.17
CA TYR A 322 16.27 -13.65 12.94
C TYR A 322 14.99 -13.14 12.27
N ASN A 323 15.04 -12.74 11.00
CA ASN A 323 13.86 -12.21 10.29
C ASN A 323 12.75 -13.25 10.17
N LYS A 324 13.09 -14.53 9.96
CA LYS A 324 12.11 -15.64 9.92
C LYS A 324 11.41 -15.83 11.27
N LEU A 325 12.17 -15.82 12.36
CA LEU A 325 11.61 -15.95 13.71
C LEU A 325 10.80 -14.72 14.11
N ASN A 326 11.24 -13.52 13.75
CA ASN A 326 10.53 -12.28 14.04
C ASN A 326 9.17 -12.24 13.31
N LEU A 327 9.12 -12.56 12.01
CA LEU A 327 7.86 -12.69 11.26
C LEU A 327 6.92 -13.74 11.89
N ARG A 328 7.44 -14.91 12.26
CA ARG A 328 6.66 -15.97 12.90
C ARG A 328 6.11 -15.53 14.26
N SER A 329 6.90 -14.79 15.03
CA SER A 329 6.49 -14.24 16.33
C SER A 329 5.38 -13.20 16.17
N GLU A 330 5.54 -12.24 15.26
CA GLU A 330 4.51 -11.21 15.01
C GLU A 330 3.23 -11.82 14.43
N LEU A 331 3.34 -12.83 13.55
CA LEU A 331 2.19 -13.61 13.07
C LEU A 331 1.46 -14.31 14.22
N ARG A 332 2.20 -14.93 15.14
CA ARG A 332 1.61 -15.56 16.32
C ARG A 332 0.87 -14.53 17.17
N SER A 333 1.52 -13.42 17.52
CA SER A 333 0.93 -12.36 18.34
C SER A 333 -0.35 -11.81 17.70
N ALA A 334 -0.33 -11.52 16.41
CA ALA A 334 -1.47 -10.96 15.71
C ALA A 334 -2.68 -11.91 15.66
N LEU A 335 -2.47 -13.19 15.34
CA LEU A 335 -3.57 -14.17 15.29
C LEU A 335 -4.16 -14.43 16.68
N LEU A 336 -3.33 -14.48 17.72
CA LEU A 336 -3.81 -14.60 19.11
C LEU A 336 -4.54 -13.33 19.56
N ALA A 337 -4.07 -12.16 19.14
CA ALA A 337 -4.71 -10.88 19.44
C ALA A 337 -6.13 -10.80 18.83
N GLN A 338 -6.35 -11.35 17.62
CA GLN A 338 -7.70 -11.47 17.04
C GLN A 338 -8.65 -12.30 17.90
N ILE A 339 -8.20 -13.46 18.39
CA ILE A 339 -9.00 -14.29 19.30
C ILE A 339 -9.27 -13.55 20.61
N GLY A 340 -8.26 -12.91 21.19
CA GLY A 340 -8.39 -12.10 22.41
C GLY A 340 -9.34 -10.91 22.22
N HIS A 341 -9.34 -10.29 21.05
CA HIS A 341 -10.23 -9.20 20.68
C HIS A 341 -11.70 -9.66 20.69
N ILE A 342 -12.00 -10.82 20.07
CA ILE A 342 -13.35 -11.41 20.09
C ILE A 342 -13.82 -11.66 21.52
N ARG A 343 -12.98 -12.25 22.38
CA ARG A 343 -13.33 -12.49 23.79
C ARG A 343 -13.66 -11.18 24.52
N SER A 344 -12.85 -10.15 24.28
CA SER A 344 -13.06 -8.84 24.90
C SER A 344 -14.36 -8.17 24.41
N SER A 345 -14.66 -8.28 23.11
CA SER A 345 -15.92 -7.80 22.52
C SER A 345 -17.15 -8.52 23.11
N LYS A 346 -17.07 -9.84 23.33
CA LYS A 346 -18.15 -10.60 23.99
C LYS A 346 -18.35 -10.20 25.45
N GLY A 347 -17.26 -9.89 26.16
CA GLY A 347 -17.32 -9.34 27.51
C GLY A 347 -18.07 -8.01 27.57
N LEU A 348 -17.96 -7.18 26.52
CA LEU A 348 -18.69 -5.90 26.41
C LEU A 348 -20.19 -6.08 26.19
N ALA A 349 -20.59 -7.08 25.41
CA ALA A 349 -22.00 -7.33 25.07
C ALA A 349 -22.82 -7.94 26.23
N HIS A 350 -22.16 -8.63 27.17
CA HIS A 350 -22.80 -9.12 28.39
C HIS A 350 -22.65 -8.06 29.49
N GLU A 351 -23.71 -7.29 29.78
CA GLU A 351 -23.80 -6.22 30.80
C GLU A 351 -23.55 -6.66 32.27
N GLY A 352 -22.71 -7.68 32.50
CA GLY A 352 -22.38 -8.21 33.82
C GLY A 352 -20.97 -8.79 33.96
N VAL A 353 -20.14 -8.79 32.90
CA VAL A 353 -18.70 -9.04 33.04
C VAL A 353 -18.01 -7.69 33.06
N ASP A 354 -17.43 -7.35 34.20
CA ASP A 354 -16.73 -6.09 34.37
C ASP A 354 -15.53 -6.07 33.41
N LEU A 355 -15.57 -5.27 32.32
CA LEU A 355 -14.41 -5.05 31.46
C LEU A 355 -13.20 -4.58 32.28
N HIS A 356 -13.45 -4.05 33.48
CA HIS A 356 -12.46 -3.69 34.48
C HIS A 356 -11.60 -4.88 34.97
N ASP A 357 -12.11 -6.13 34.93
CA ASP A 357 -11.37 -7.32 35.34
C ASP A 357 -10.49 -7.92 34.23
N GLN A 358 -10.90 -7.77 32.96
CA GLN A 358 -10.15 -8.25 31.78
C GLN A 358 -9.18 -7.21 31.20
N ILE A 359 -9.65 -5.96 31.02
CA ILE A 359 -8.85 -4.86 30.45
C ILE A 359 -8.34 -3.92 31.54
N GLY A 360 -9.08 -3.74 32.65
CA GLY A 360 -8.72 -2.80 33.73
C GLY A 360 -7.47 -3.19 34.55
N LYS A 361 -6.80 -4.30 34.22
CA LYS A 361 -5.44 -4.61 34.71
C LYS A 361 -4.34 -3.95 33.86
N THR A 362 -4.69 -3.32 32.74
CA THR A 362 -3.74 -2.73 31.78
C THR A 362 -4.10 -1.26 31.51
N THR A 363 -3.08 -0.43 31.28
CA THR A 363 -3.32 0.96 30.86
C THR A 363 -3.77 1.01 29.40
N PHE A 364 -4.49 2.06 28.99
CA PHE A 364 -4.80 2.30 27.58
C PHE A 364 -3.54 2.24 26.69
N PHE A 365 -2.42 2.78 27.17
CA PHE A 365 -1.14 2.73 26.46
C PHE A 365 -0.66 1.29 26.24
N SER A 366 -0.67 0.46 27.28
CA SER A 366 -0.23 -0.95 27.20
C SER A 366 -1.16 -1.77 26.30
N TRP A 367 -2.48 -1.56 26.40
CA TRP A 367 -3.45 -2.19 25.51
C TRP A 367 -3.24 -1.79 24.06
N LEU A 368 -3.08 -0.48 23.80
CA LEU A 368 -2.89 0.07 22.47
C LEU A 368 -1.62 -0.47 21.82
N ARG A 369 -0.48 -0.48 22.53
CA ARG A 369 0.84 -0.89 22.02
C ARG A 369 1.07 -2.40 21.95
N GLY A 370 0.20 -3.19 22.57
CA GLY A 370 0.22 -4.66 22.50
C GLY A 370 -0.97 -5.18 21.72
N PRO A 371 -1.95 -5.80 22.40
CA PRO A 371 -3.01 -6.58 21.75
C PRO A 371 -3.83 -5.78 20.72
N ALA A 372 -4.09 -4.48 20.94
CA ALA A 372 -4.88 -3.70 19.99
C ALA A 372 -4.16 -3.46 18.66
N SER A 373 -2.85 -3.20 18.71
CA SER A 373 -1.99 -3.01 17.54
C SER A 373 -1.65 -4.33 16.84
N ASP A 374 -1.49 -5.41 17.59
CA ASP A 374 -1.23 -6.73 17.02
C ASP A 374 -2.46 -7.23 16.24
N ASN A 375 -3.68 -6.91 16.71
CA ASN A 375 -4.94 -7.28 16.07
C ASN A 375 -5.10 -6.74 14.63
N VAL A 376 -4.50 -5.59 14.30
CA VAL A 376 -4.64 -4.97 12.96
C VAL A 376 -3.66 -5.52 11.92
N LEU A 377 -2.88 -6.57 12.25
CA LEU A 377 -1.96 -7.30 11.37
C LEU A 377 -0.85 -6.44 10.72
N TYR A 378 -0.75 -5.15 11.04
CA TYR A 378 0.29 -4.27 10.50
C TYR A 378 1.72 -4.77 10.78
N PRO A 379 2.05 -5.25 12.00
CA PRO A 379 3.37 -5.82 12.26
C PRO A 379 3.71 -6.98 11.33
N VAL A 380 2.74 -7.86 11.03
CA VAL A 380 2.91 -8.98 10.09
C VAL A 380 3.26 -8.49 8.70
N VAL A 381 2.52 -7.50 8.17
CA VAL A 381 2.78 -6.90 6.85
C VAL A 381 4.20 -6.33 6.80
N LEU A 382 4.60 -5.57 7.82
CA LEU A 382 5.93 -4.97 7.85
C LEU A 382 7.04 -6.03 7.95
N LYS A 383 6.91 -7.04 8.83
CA LYS A 383 7.91 -8.12 8.92
C LYS A 383 8.00 -8.94 7.64
N TYR A 384 6.86 -9.16 6.96
CA TYR A 384 6.83 -9.84 5.67
C TYR A 384 7.59 -9.03 4.60
N MET A 385 7.42 -7.70 4.59
CA MET A 385 8.21 -6.81 3.73
C MET A 385 9.70 -6.88 4.05
N ILE A 386 10.09 -6.82 5.33
CA ILE A 386 11.49 -6.88 5.76
C ILE A 386 12.14 -8.19 5.33
N LEU A 387 11.46 -9.32 5.55
CA LEU A 387 11.92 -10.63 5.10
C LEU A 387 12.23 -10.64 3.59
N HIS A 388 11.33 -10.09 2.78
CA HIS A 388 11.49 -10.04 1.33
C HIS A 388 12.56 -9.05 0.86
N MET A 389 12.77 -7.96 1.59
CA MET A 389 13.92 -7.08 1.38
C MET A 389 15.23 -7.87 1.55
N GLY A 390 15.32 -8.71 2.59
CA GLY A 390 16.46 -9.59 2.83
C GLY A 390 16.69 -10.61 1.70
N MET A 391 15.62 -11.23 1.18
CA MET A 391 15.74 -12.18 0.05
C MET A 391 16.36 -11.58 -1.22
N SER A 392 16.21 -10.27 -1.40
CA SER A 392 16.74 -9.57 -2.59
C SER A 392 18.22 -9.19 -2.48
N GLN A 393 18.85 -9.40 -1.32
CA GLN A 393 20.28 -9.12 -1.11
C GLN A 393 21.10 -10.39 -1.38
N ALA A 394 22.12 -10.28 -2.25
CA ALA A 394 22.89 -11.42 -2.75
C ALA A 394 23.86 -12.02 -1.70
N GLN A 395 24.07 -11.38 -0.55
CA GLN A 395 24.92 -11.89 0.52
C GLN A 395 24.09 -12.74 1.48
N GLN A 396 24.40 -14.03 1.52
CA GLN A 396 23.72 -15.01 2.37
C GLN A 396 23.85 -14.64 3.86
N ASP A 397 22.74 -14.76 4.60
CA ASP A 397 22.64 -14.70 6.07
C ASP A 397 22.83 -13.32 6.75
N ASP A 398 22.83 -12.23 5.98
CA ASP A 398 22.88 -10.87 6.54
C ASP A 398 21.47 -10.31 6.83
N ASP A 399 21.34 -9.58 7.94
CA ASP A 399 20.09 -8.91 8.31
C ASP A 399 19.89 -7.63 7.50
N VAL A 400 18.64 -7.33 7.11
CA VAL A 400 18.31 -6.06 6.43
C VAL A 400 18.76 -4.86 7.28
N PHE A 401 18.52 -4.96 8.59
CA PHE A 401 18.92 -4.01 9.63
C PHE A 401 20.04 -4.65 10.45
N ARG A 402 21.26 -4.16 10.25
CA ARG A 402 22.51 -4.82 10.67
C ARG A 402 22.96 -4.40 12.07
N THR A 403 22.60 -3.20 12.50
CA THR A 403 23.00 -2.67 13.81
C THR A 403 21.86 -2.75 14.81
N PRO A 404 22.15 -2.87 16.12
CA PRO A 404 21.12 -2.81 17.16
C PRO A 404 20.29 -1.52 17.11
N GLU A 405 20.90 -0.41 16.71
CA GLU A 405 20.24 0.89 16.54
C GLU A 405 19.25 0.87 15.38
N GLU A 406 19.66 0.35 14.21
CA GLU A 406 18.77 0.15 13.06
C GLU A 406 17.58 -0.75 13.42
N GLN A 407 17.85 -1.85 14.13
CA GLN A 407 16.84 -2.80 14.59
C GLN A 407 15.87 -2.16 15.58
N TYR A 408 16.38 -1.39 16.54
CA TYR A 408 15.55 -0.71 17.53
C TYR A 408 14.60 0.29 16.87
N ILE A 409 15.12 1.14 15.97
CA ILE A 409 14.32 2.19 15.32
C ILE A 409 13.26 1.57 14.40
N VAL A 410 13.56 0.49 13.68
CA VAL A 410 12.54 -0.16 12.82
C VAL A 410 11.45 -0.87 13.64
N GLU A 411 11.78 -1.43 14.82
CA GLU A 411 10.77 -1.95 15.74
C GLU A 411 9.91 -0.82 16.31
N ASP A 412 10.51 0.30 16.67
CA ASP A 412 9.78 1.48 17.17
C ASP A 412 8.83 2.04 16.09
N PHE A 413 9.32 2.19 14.85
CA PHE A 413 8.50 2.52 13.68
C PHE A 413 7.32 1.55 13.52
N CYS A 414 7.56 0.24 13.62
CA CYS A 414 6.53 -0.79 13.52
C CYS A 414 5.40 -0.56 14.53
N ARG A 415 5.77 -0.37 15.80
CA ARG A 415 4.81 -0.21 16.90
C ARG A 415 4.03 1.10 16.81
N HIS A 416 4.69 2.20 16.47
CA HIS A 416 4.02 3.48 16.25
C HIS A 416 3.04 3.43 15.07
N ALA A 417 3.45 2.83 13.95
CA ALA A 417 2.58 2.71 12.78
C ALA A 417 1.39 1.78 13.03
N ALA A 418 1.58 0.64 13.71
CA ALA A 418 0.49 -0.26 14.07
C ALA A 418 -0.54 0.41 15.01
N ALA A 419 -0.07 1.18 16.00
CA ALA A 419 -0.94 1.96 16.88
C ALA A 419 -1.72 3.03 16.10
N GLY A 420 -1.06 3.73 15.17
CA GLY A 420 -1.70 4.67 14.26
C GLY A 420 -2.80 4.03 13.41
N VAL A 421 -2.52 2.88 12.80
CA VAL A 421 -3.51 2.10 12.02
C VAL A 421 -4.71 1.74 12.88
N ARG A 422 -4.47 1.21 14.09
CA ARG A 422 -5.55 0.85 15.03
C ARG A 422 -6.44 2.04 15.36
N LEU A 423 -5.86 3.18 15.71
CA LEU A 423 -6.62 4.37 16.09
C LEU A 423 -7.45 4.93 14.94
N TRP A 424 -6.91 4.93 13.71
CA TRP A 424 -7.65 5.41 12.53
C TRP A 424 -8.74 4.45 12.08
N ASN A 425 -8.51 3.14 12.16
CA ASN A 425 -9.53 2.13 11.93
C ASN A 425 -10.67 2.29 12.94
N ASP A 426 -10.35 2.31 14.23
CA ASP A 426 -11.34 2.49 15.31
C ASP A 426 -12.11 3.82 15.16
N TYR A 427 -11.45 4.90 14.72
CA TYR A 427 -12.11 6.17 14.42
C TYR A 427 -13.12 6.05 13.27
N GLY A 428 -12.77 5.31 12.22
CA GLY A 428 -13.63 5.11 11.05
C GLY A 428 -14.79 4.15 11.28
N SER A 429 -14.68 3.29 12.30
CA SER A 429 -15.62 2.20 12.59
C SER A 429 -16.52 2.43 13.82
N ILE A 430 -16.34 3.52 14.57
CA ILE A 430 -17.06 3.81 15.84
C ILE A 430 -18.55 3.43 15.81
N GLU A 431 -19.30 3.88 14.80
CA GLU A 431 -20.75 3.66 14.74
C GLU A 431 -21.10 2.21 14.40
N ARG A 432 -20.32 1.58 13.52
CA ARG A 432 -20.47 0.17 13.16
C ARG A 432 -20.18 -0.71 14.37
N ASP A 433 -19.03 -0.51 15.01
CA ASP A 433 -18.58 -1.35 16.12
C ASP A 433 -19.53 -1.26 17.30
N LYS A 434 -20.06 -0.06 17.59
CA LYS A 434 -21.11 0.12 18.61
C LYS A 434 -22.38 -0.69 18.27
N ALA A 435 -22.80 -0.70 17.00
CA ALA A 435 -23.99 -1.43 16.58
C ALA A 435 -23.78 -2.95 16.59
N GLU A 436 -22.56 -3.41 16.35
CA GLU A 436 -22.18 -4.82 16.29
C GLU A 436 -21.69 -5.37 17.65
N GLY A 437 -21.55 -4.52 18.67
CA GLY A 437 -21.01 -4.92 19.99
C GLY A 437 -19.52 -5.28 19.95
N VAL A 438 -18.78 -4.70 19.01
CA VAL A 438 -17.34 -4.91 18.82
C VAL A 438 -16.58 -3.88 19.65
N LEU A 439 -15.53 -4.34 20.36
CA LEU A 439 -14.69 -3.48 21.20
C LEU A 439 -13.96 -2.43 20.36
N ASN A 440 -14.09 -1.16 20.74
CA ASN A 440 -13.40 -0.04 20.11
C ASN A 440 -12.48 0.68 21.11
N SER A 441 -11.46 1.42 20.63
CA SER A 441 -10.62 2.27 21.49
C SER A 441 -11.42 3.21 22.40
N ILE A 442 -12.59 3.69 21.94
CA ILE A 442 -13.44 4.56 22.76
C ILE A 442 -13.95 3.83 24.01
N ASP A 443 -14.24 2.53 23.93
CA ASP A 443 -14.75 1.77 25.07
C ASP A 443 -13.67 1.59 26.14
N VAL A 444 -12.41 1.39 25.74
CA VAL A 444 -11.28 1.29 26.66
C VAL A 444 -10.96 2.64 27.31
N LEU A 445 -11.11 3.74 26.57
CA LEU A 445 -10.99 5.09 27.13
C LEU A 445 -12.08 5.38 28.17
N ASN A 446 -13.29 4.81 28.02
CA ASN A 446 -14.35 4.94 29.02
C ASN A 446 -13.91 4.36 30.37
N LEU A 447 -13.27 3.19 30.36
CA LEU A 447 -12.77 2.50 31.57
C LEU A 447 -11.63 3.25 32.25
N SER A 448 -10.78 3.91 31.45
CA SER A 448 -9.62 4.67 31.96
C SER A 448 -10.01 6.03 32.56
N SER A 449 -11.23 6.51 32.29
CA SER A 449 -11.67 7.89 32.60
C SER A 449 -12.56 8.00 33.84
N SER A 450 -12.63 6.98 34.69
CA SER A 450 -13.49 6.90 35.90
C SER A 450 -13.28 8.06 36.88
N ARG A 451 -13.83 9.24 36.55
CA ARG A 451 -14.21 10.28 37.51
C ARG A 451 -15.68 10.09 37.83
N PRO A 452 -16.09 10.10 39.10
CA PRO A 452 -17.52 10.11 39.44
C PRO A 452 -18.13 11.38 38.86
N LEU A 453 -19.15 11.23 38.01
CA LEU A 453 -19.96 12.35 37.52
C LEU A 453 -20.74 12.92 38.71
N ALA A 454 -20.22 14.00 39.30
CA ALA A 454 -21.02 14.84 40.17
C ALA A 454 -22.11 15.50 39.30
N ASN A 455 -23.37 15.24 39.66
CA ASN A 455 -24.57 15.91 39.19
C ASN A 455 -24.99 15.59 37.74
N GLY A 456 -25.69 14.47 37.57
CA GLY A 456 -27.04 14.40 36.96
C GLY A 456 -27.37 15.12 35.64
N ILE A 457 -26.40 15.62 34.89
CA ILE A 457 -26.61 16.24 33.59
C ILE A 457 -26.32 15.18 32.53
N THR A 458 -27.26 15.01 31.60
CA THR A 458 -27.17 14.18 30.39
C THR A 458 -25.93 14.53 29.58
N GLY A 459 -24.79 13.91 29.90
CA GLY A 459 -23.44 14.26 29.44
C GLY A 459 -22.84 13.33 28.38
N ASP A 460 -23.58 12.31 27.93
CA ASP A 460 -23.08 11.25 27.04
C ASP A 460 -22.54 11.76 25.69
N THR A 461 -23.17 12.79 25.11
CA THR A 461 -22.76 13.29 23.79
C THR A 461 -21.49 14.15 23.85
N LEU A 462 -21.35 14.96 24.91
CA LEU A 462 -20.17 15.82 25.10
C LEU A 462 -18.94 14.98 25.45
N ASP A 463 -19.13 13.94 26.28
CA ASP A 463 -18.09 12.99 26.65
C ASP A 463 -17.62 12.15 25.44
N ARG A 464 -18.55 11.64 24.62
CA ARG A 464 -18.22 10.97 23.34
C ARG A 464 -17.45 11.88 22.39
N HIS A 465 -17.86 13.15 22.23
CA HIS A 465 -17.15 14.10 21.38
C HIS A 465 -15.70 14.33 21.86
N CYS A 466 -15.50 14.56 23.15
CA CYS A 466 -14.17 14.72 23.75
C CYS A 466 -13.29 13.49 23.52
N LYS A 467 -13.84 12.28 23.63
CA LYS A 467 -13.12 11.02 23.38
C LYS A 467 -12.72 10.85 21.93
N VAL A 468 -13.60 11.17 20.98
CA VAL A 468 -13.28 11.17 19.55
C VAL A 468 -12.15 12.16 19.25
N VAL A 469 -12.18 13.35 19.86
CA VAL A 469 -11.10 14.33 19.73
C VAL A 469 -9.78 13.79 20.29
N SER A 470 -9.80 13.14 21.45
CA SER A 470 -8.62 12.51 22.05
C SER A 470 -8.05 11.40 21.18
N LEU A 471 -8.92 10.54 20.60
CA LEU A 471 -8.52 9.46 19.69
C LEU A 471 -7.75 10.02 18.50
N LYS A 472 -8.28 11.07 17.84
CA LYS A 472 -7.60 11.74 16.72
C LYS A 472 -6.26 12.36 17.14
N LYS A 473 -6.20 13.00 18.32
CA LYS A 473 -4.95 13.57 18.84
C LYS A 473 -3.88 12.50 19.05
N MET A 474 -4.26 11.34 19.57
CA MET A 474 -3.35 10.20 19.72
C MET A 474 -2.93 9.64 18.36
N ALA A 475 -3.86 9.50 17.41
CA ALA A 475 -3.52 9.03 16.05
C ALA A 475 -2.51 9.98 15.36
N HIS A 476 -2.69 11.29 15.52
CA HIS A 476 -1.72 12.28 15.05
C HIS A 476 -0.39 12.25 15.81
N TYR A 477 -0.41 11.92 17.11
CA TYR A 477 0.80 11.73 17.90
C TYR A 477 1.61 10.53 17.38
N GLU A 478 0.95 9.40 17.10
CA GLU A 478 1.57 8.22 16.51
C GLU A 478 2.15 8.53 15.13
N ASN A 479 1.40 9.23 14.25
CA ASN A 479 1.90 9.63 12.93
C ASN A 479 3.09 10.62 12.97
N ARG A 480 3.29 11.37 14.06
CA ARG A 480 4.51 12.18 14.24
C ARG A 480 5.72 11.31 14.54
N HIS A 481 5.55 10.29 15.38
CA HIS A 481 6.63 9.37 15.72
C HIS A 481 7.00 8.48 14.54
N VAL A 482 6.04 8.02 13.75
CA VAL A 482 6.32 7.32 12.49
C VAL A 482 7.29 8.12 11.60
N ARG A 483 7.09 9.44 11.48
CA ARG A 483 7.99 10.32 10.73
C ARG A 483 9.37 10.46 11.39
N LEU A 484 9.40 10.66 12.71
CA LEU A 484 10.64 10.75 13.47
C LEU A 484 11.50 9.47 13.33
N CYS A 485 10.88 8.29 13.45
CA CYS A 485 11.60 7.02 13.28
C CYS A 485 12.17 6.90 11.85
N LEU A 486 11.44 7.34 10.82
CA LEU A 486 11.94 7.32 9.44
C LEU A 486 13.13 8.27 9.25
N GLU A 487 13.07 9.49 9.80
CA GLU A 487 14.15 10.47 9.74
C GLU A 487 15.42 9.97 10.46
N GLN A 488 15.25 9.39 11.65
CA GLN A 488 16.35 8.82 12.42
C GLN A 488 16.95 7.59 11.75
N LEU A 489 16.10 6.68 11.23
CA LEU A 489 16.55 5.50 10.52
C LEU A 489 17.30 5.85 9.24
N GLU A 490 16.82 6.85 8.49
CA GLU A 490 17.53 7.35 7.31
C GLU A 490 18.92 7.86 7.66
N THR A 491 19.04 8.65 8.74
CA THR A 491 20.33 9.18 9.20
C THR A 491 21.31 8.05 9.52
N VAL A 492 20.89 7.10 10.37
CA VAL A 492 21.73 5.97 10.78
C VAL A 492 22.11 5.08 9.58
N LEU A 493 21.16 4.80 8.68
CA LEU A 493 21.44 4.02 7.49
C LEU A 493 22.40 4.74 6.53
N GLN A 494 22.28 6.06 6.37
CA GLN A 494 23.17 6.84 5.50
C GLN A 494 24.60 6.87 6.04
N GLU A 495 24.78 6.99 7.35
CA GLU A 495 26.09 6.93 8.01
C GLU A 495 26.76 5.55 7.83
N ASN A 496 25.97 4.47 7.89
CA ASN A 496 26.48 3.12 7.75
C ASN A 496 26.70 2.68 6.29
N ASP A 497 25.72 2.93 5.41
CA ASP A 497 25.73 2.54 3.99
C ASP A 497 24.67 3.34 3.20
N ALA A 498 25.08 4.43 2.57
CA ALA A 498 24.19 5.32 1.80
C ALA A 498 23.46 4.64 0.63
N HIS A 499 24.06 3.62 -0.01
CA HIS A 499 23.42 2.91 -1.11
C HIS A 499 22.29 2.00 -0.59
N ARG A 500 22.55 1.28 0.51
CA ARG A 500 21.53 0.49 1.21
C ARG A 500 20.42 1.37 1.76
N ALA A 501 20.76 2.55 2.30
CA ALA A 501 19.81 3.50 2.86
C ALA A 501 18.72 3.87 1.84
N SER A 502 19.10 4.31 0.65
CA SER A 502 18.14 4.70 -0.40
C SER A 502 17.17 3.58 -0.75
N SER A 503 17.68 2.35 -0.86
CA SER A 503 16.87 1.16 -1.17
C SER A 503 15.86 0.84 -0.07
N ILE A 504 16.29 0.83 1.19
CA ILE A 504 15.41 0.53 2.35
C ILE A 504 14.39 1.66 2.56
N MET A 505 14.86 2.91 2.57
CA MET A 505 14.01 4.06 2.87
C MET A 505 12.92 4.26 1.83
N SER A 506 13.20 4.04 0.54
CA SER A 506 12.19 4.11 -0.52
C SER A 506 11.00 3.18 -0.27
N ARG A 507 11.26 1.99 0.28
CA ARG A 507 10.22 0.99 0.61
C ARG A 507 9.43 1.37 1.84
N LEU A 508 10.11 1.81 2.89
CA LEU A 508 9.47 2.23 4.15
C LEU A 508 8.64 3.51 3.96
N HIS A 509 9.12 4.50 3.22
CA HIS A 509 8.36 5.72 2.93
C HIS A 509 7.15 5.45 2.05
N MET A 510 7.26 4.59 1.04
CA MET A 510 6.10 4.18 0.22
C MET A 510 5.02 3.55 1.10
N HIS A 511 5.41 2.61 1.98
CA HIS A 511 4.47 1.96 2.88
C HIS A 511 3.86 2.90 3.92
N ALA A 512 4.67 3.78 4.53
CA ALA A 512 4.16 4.81 5.45
C ALA A 512 3.16 5.76 4.76
N THR A 513 3.39 6.07 3.47
CA THR A 513 2.44 6.85 2.66
C THR A 513 1.14 6.10 2.46
N VAL A 514 1.19 4.80 2.14
CA VAL A 514 -0.01 3.95 2.03
C VAL A 514 -0.81 3.96 3.34
N THR A 515 -0.16 3.76 4.49
CA THR A 515 -0.82 3.82 5.80
C THR A 515 -1.52 5.16 6.04
N GLN A 516 -0.85 6.26 5.67
CA GLN A 516 -1.41 7.61 5.79
C GLN A 516 -2.61 7.81 4.84
N VAL A 517 -2.59 7.25 3.63
CA VAL A 517 -3.73 7.27 2.70
C VAL A 517 -4.93 6.54 3.31
N TRP A 518 -4.74 5.38 3.94
CA TRP A 518 -5.84 4.67 4.62
C TRP A 518 -6.42 5.49 5.79
N ALA A 519 -5.57 6.14 6.58
CA ALA A 519 -6.00 7.05 7.64
C ALA A 519 -6.87 8.20 7.11
N GLU A 520 -6.53 8.74 5.93
CA GLU A 520 -7.31 9.77 5.25
C GLU A 520 -8.65 9.24 4.74
N MET A 521 -8.69 8.03 4.21
CA MET A 521 -9.95 7.39 3.79
C MET A 521 -10.94 7.22 4.96
N TYR A 522 -10.46 6.84 6.15
CA TYR A 522 -11.28 6.82 7.36
C TYR A 522 -11.71 8.22 7.80
N SER A 523 -10.80 9.20 7.73
CA SER A 523 -11.09 10.60 8.08
C SER A 523 -12.18 11.22 7.20
N LEU A 524 -12.17 10.88 5.91
CA LEU A 524 -13.16 11.36 4.94
C LEU A 524 -14.44 10.52 4.92
N ARG A 525 -14.54 9.49 5.78
CA ARG A 525 -15.65 8.51 5.84
C ARG A 525 -15.93 7.81 4.51
N GLN A 526 -14.90 7.68 3.65
CA GLN A 526 -15.06 7.08 2.33
C GLN A 526 -15.16 5.54 2.39
N PHE A 527 -14.70 4.91 3.48
CA PHE A 527 -14.90 3.46 3.72
C PHE A 527 -16.19 3.09 4.45
N SER A 528 -16.81 4.00 5.20
CA SER A 528 -18.03 3.70 5.97
C SER A 528 -19.23 3.35 5.08
N ALA A 529 -19.18 3.70 3.79
CA ALA A 529 -20.22 3.40 2.80
C ALA A 529 -19.93 2.16 1.92
N ALA A 530 -18.69 1.65 1.93
CA ALA A 530 -18.20 0.62 0.99
C ALA A 530 -17.94 -0.76 1.64
N SER A 531 -18.41 -0.98 2.88
CA SER A 531 -18.54 -2.34 3.41
C SER A 531 -19.57 -3.11 2.56
N PRO A 532 -19.37 -4.40 2.23
CA PRO A 532 -20.17 -5.16 1.26
C PRO A 532 -21.68 -5.29 1.53
N GLN A 533 -22.24 -4.70 2.59
CA GLN A 533 -23.60 -5.00 3.06
C GLN A 533 -24.65 -3.88 2.93
N THR A 534 -24.34 -2.68 2.44
CA THR A 534 -25.38 -1.63 2.31
C THR A 534 -26.29 -1.76 1.08
N SER A 535 -26.10 -2.78 0.21
CA SER A 535 -26.93 -2.98 -0.98
C SER A 535 -28.28 -3.69 -0.72
N SER A 536 -28.59 -4.08 0.52
CA SER A 536 -29.84 -4.79 0.85
C SER A 536 -30.63 -4.21 2.03
N LYS A 537 -30.76 -2.88 2.11
CA LYS A 537 -31.84 -2.24 2.88
C LYS A 537 -32.10 -0.83 2.33
N LYS A 538 -32.80 -0.74 1.19
CA LYS A 538 -33.58 0.46 0.87
C LYS A 538 -34.71 0.57 1.90
N ILE A 539 -34.43 1.21 3.03
CA ILE A 539 -35.51 1.75 3.86
C ILE A 539 -35.87 3.09 3.22
N GLY A 540 -37.01 3.10 2.53
CA GLY A 540 -37.57 4.32 1.96
C GLY A 540 -37.89 5.30 3.07
N ILE A 541 -37.21 6.44 3.06
CA ILE A 541 -37.68 7.65 3.73
C ILE A 541 -37.70 8.74 2.65
N THR A 542 -38.87 8.88 2.05
CA THR A 542 -39.28 10.08 1.32
C THR A 542 -39.39 11.23 2.31
N GLY A 543 -38.55 12.25 2.19
CA GLY A 543 -38.64 13.45 3.00
C GLY A 543 -37.64 14.50 2.52
N SER A 544 -38.09 15.43 1.70
CA SER A 544 -37.29 16.57 1.22
C SER A 544 -36.93 17.50 2.38
N ALA A 545 -35.65 17.77 2.57
CA ALA A 545 -35.20 18.95 3.29
C ALA A 545 -33.87 19.42 2.70
N THR A 546 -33.95 20.42 1.83
CA THR A 546 -32.85 21.26 1.37
C THR A 546 -32.13 21.91 2.56
N LEU A 547 -30.85 21.62 2.74
CA LEU A 547 -29.97 22.38 3.63
C LEU A 547 -29.34 23.56 2.87
N PRO A 548 -29.39 24.80 3.39
CA PRO A 548 -28.90 26.00 2.72
C PRO A 548 -27.37 26.17 2.84
N PRO A 549 -26.75 27.00 1.96
CA PRO A 549 -25.30 27.14 1.89
C PRO A 549 -24.73 27.97 3.05
N LEU A 550 -23.67 27.48 3.69
CA LEU A 550 -22.90 28.19 4.70
C LEU A 550 -22.06 29.29 4.04
N ARG A 551 -22.40 30.56 4.31
CA ARG A 551 -21.51 31.72 4.09
C ARG A 551 -20.53 31.86 5.26
N PRO A 552 -19.30 32.33 5.03
CA PRO A 552 -18.35 32.66 6.09
C PRO A 552 -18.68 34.04 6.67
N ALA A 553 -18.76 34.13 8.00
CA ALA A 553 -18.96 35.38 8.72
C ALA A 553 -17.86 35.53 9.78
N TRP A 554 -16.84 36.33 9.51
CA TRP A 554 -16.04 37.00 10.55
C TRP A 554 -15.56 38.35 10.01
N GLY A 555 -16.10 39.41 10.60
CA GLY A 555 -15.66 40.79 10.40
C GLY A 555 -16.39 41.70 11.38
N GLY A 556 -15.64 42.35 12.27
CA GLY A 556 -16.06 43.59 12.93
C GLY A 556 -16.01 43.60 14.46
N ASP A 557 -14.86 44.06 14.98
CA ASP A 557 -14.69 45.11 16.00
C ASP A 557 -15.73 45.30 17.13
N ARG A 558 -15.23 45.49 18.36
CA ARG A 558 -15.01 46.85 18.94
C ARG A 558 -14.46 46.85 20.37
N SER A 559 -13.37 47.61 20.54
CA SER A 559 -13.05 48.58 21.62
C SER A 559 -13.19 48.20 23.10
N ALA A 560 -12.04 48.22 23.81
CA ALA A 560 -11.68 49.29 24.73
C ALA A 560 -10.15 49.44 24.75
#